data_AF-A0A7G2CGW3-F1
#
_entry.id   AF-A0A7G2CGW3-F1
#
_cell.length_a   1.000
_cell.length_b   1.000
_cell.length_c   1.000
_cell.angle_alpha   90.00
_cell.angle_beta   90.00
_cell.angle_gamma   90.00
#
_symmetry.space_group_name_H-M   'P 1'
#
loop_
_entity.id
_entity.type
_entity.pdbx_description
1 polymer ?
#
loop_
_entity_poly.entity_id
_entity_poly.type
_entity_poly.pdbx_seq_one_letter_code
_entity_poly.pdbx_strand_id
1 'polypeptide(L)'
;MRDPVMYRVNMTPHARHGTEEKVYPTYDFCCPLIDSIEGVTHALRTNEYHDRNAQYYWFCDALKIRKPMIEDFSRLNMEYSVMSKRKLTKLVETGVVDGWDDPRFPTVRALVRRGLKIEALRQFVADQGMSKTVNFMEWSKIWFYNTQILDPICPRYTCVSKQLQVRCRVEGQKGAEQCTKPLHKKNPDVGEKVYFKSDAILLDAEDVALLKDGDEVTLMDWGNAYVRNIKRPSADALPTEADIVLHPDGDVKKTKYKLTWIAESAAAPTLLLKEYDHILTKKKPEPEENLDDLIAKVSIYTQEVVGEEALKNIKLGDTIQLERRGYYIVDKWSDDAKELIFIPDGRDKINHLSAKAQFLKTLPKKMSAADELAAKRAEKAAKKAAQKSKAKN
;
A
#
# COMPACT_ATOMS: atom_id res chain seq x y z
N MET A 1 -8.51 -32.98 -32.03
CA MET A 1 -8.80 -34.22 -32.80
C MET A 1 -8.58 -34.13 -34.30
N ARG A 2 -8.42 -32.93 -34.90
CA ARG A 2 -8.01 -32.81 -36.32
C ARG A 2 -6.49 -32.96 -36.42
N ASP A 3 -6.01 -34.18 -36.58
CA ASP A 3 -4.59 -34.56 -36.76
C ASP A 3 -3.60 -33.66 -36.01
N PRO A 4 -3.64 -33.68 -34.66
CA PRO A 4 -2.89 -32.72 -33.87
C PRO A 4 -1.39 -32.94 -34.01
N VAL A 5 -0.65 -31.83 -34.08
CA VAL A 5 0.81 -31.83 -34.15
C VAL A 5 1.41 -32.40 -32.86
N MET A 6 2.24 -33.45 -32.98
CA MET A 6 2.92 -34.07 -31.84
C MET A 6 4.30 -33.49 -31.59
N TYR A 7 5.03 -33.16 -32.67
CA TYR A 7 6.39 -32.63 -32.59
C TYR A 7 6.57 -31.44 -33.52
N ARG A 8 7.48 -30.53 -33.15
CA ARG A 8 7.91 -29.41 -33.98
C ARG A 8 9.43 -29.33 -34.02
N VAL A 9 9.96 -28.97 -35.19
CA VAL A 9 11.38 -28.65 -35.32
C VAL A 9 11.62 -27.27 -34.70
N ASN A 10 12.62 -27.17 -33.82
CA ASN A 10 13.10 -25.92 -33.25
C ASN A 10 14.61 -26.03 -33.04
N MET A 11 15.37 -25.12 -33.64
CA MET A 11 16.83 -25.11 -33.59
C MET A 11 17.39 -24.29 -32.42
N THR A 12 16.51 -23.65 -31.63
CA THR A 12 16.91 -22.91 -30.43
C THR A 12 17.46 -23.87 -29.37
N PRO A 13 18.65 -23.63 -28.80
CA PRO A 13 19.18 -24.46 -27.74
C PRO A 13 18.24 -24.57 -26.53
N HIS A 14 18.07 -25.77 -26.00
CA HIS A 14 17.30 -26.03 -24.79
C HIS A 14 18.13 -25.75 -23.53
N ALA A 15 17.52 -25.12 -22.52
CA ALA A 15 18.21 -24.73 -21.29
C ALA A 15 18.88 -25.88 -20.52
N ARG A 16 18.42 -27.13 -20.69
CA ARG A 16 19.01 -28.33 -20.06
C ARG A 16 19.78 -29.24 -21.01
N HIS A 17 19.40 -29.29 -22.28
CA HIS A 17 19.88 -30.28 -23.26
C HIS A 17 20.73 -29.63 -24.37
N GLY A 18 21.00 -28.32 -24.24
CA GLY A 18 21.78 -27.57 -25.23
C GLY A 18 21.23 -27.75 -26.64
N THR A 19 22.09 -28.19 -27.56
CA THR A 19 21.78 -28.38 -28.98
C THR A 19 21.58 -29.85 -29.37
N GLU A 20 21.46 -30.77 -28.40
CA GLU A 20 21.32 -32.21 -28.65
C GLU A 20 20.03 -32.51 -29.41
N GLU A 21 18.92 -31.93 -28.94
CA GLU A 21 17.60 -32.12 -29.52
C GLU A 21 17.24 -30.98 -30.48
N LYS A 22 16.67 -31.35 -31.64
CA LYS A 22 16.21 -30.41 -32.67
C LYS A 22 14.69 -30.50 -32.92
N VAL A 23 14.04 -31.46 -32.28
CA VAL A 23 12.63 -31.79 -32.46
C VAL A 23 12.00 -31.94 -31.08
N TYR A 24 11.00 -31.11 -30.78
CA TYR A 24 10.44 -31.00 -29.44
C TYR A 24 8.96 -31.38 -29.43
N PRO A 25 8.51 -32.13 -28.42
CA PRO A 25 7.11 -32.52 -28.31
C PRO A 25 6.24 -31.32 -27.97
N THR A 26 4.99 -31.33 -28.45
CA THR A 26 3.98 -30.34 -28.06
C THR A 26 3.42 -30.67 -26.68
N TYR A 27 2.87 -29.65 -26.01
CA TYR A 27 2.20 -29.80 -24.70
C TYR A 27 1.12 -30.89 -24.74
N ASP A 28 0.26 -30.87 -25.76
CA ASP A 28 -0.86 -31.81 -25.85
C ASP A 28 -0.41 -33.26 -26.11
N PHE A 29 0.79 -33.47 -26.65
CA PHE A 29 1.39 -34.80 -26.79
C PHE A 29 2.11 -35.23 -25.51
N CYS A 30 2.90 -34.38 -24.87
CA CYS A 30 3.73 -34.80 -23.74
C CYS A 30 2.95 -35.03 -22.43
N CYS A 31 1.95 -34.19 -22.13
CA CYS A 31 1.24 -34.25 -20.85
C CYS A 31 0.61 -35.62 -20.53
N PRO A 32 -0.14 -36.28 -21.44
CA PRO A 32 -0.70 -37.61 -21.16
C PRO A 32 0.37 -38.65 -20.81
N LEU A 33 1.52 -38.63 -21.49
CA LEU A 33 2.59 -39.58 -21.25
C LEU A 33 3.24 -39.32 -19.89
N ILE A 34 3.59 -38.06 -19.60
CA ILE A 34 4.25 -37.67 -18.35
C ILE A 34 3.35 -38.00 -17.16
N ASP A 35 2.09 -37.58 -17.18
CA ASP A 35 1.15 -37.85 -16.09
C ASP A 35 0.97 -39.36 -15.87
N SER A 36 0.92 -40.14 -16.97
CA SER A 36 0.78 -41.58 -16.88
C SER A 36 2.02 -42.23 -16.26
N ILE A 37 3.22 -41.88 -16.75
CA ILE A 37 4.52 -42.40 -16.29
C ILE A 37 4.79 -42.02 -14.83
N GLU A 38 4.49 -40.79 -14.43
CA GLU A 38 4.75 -40.28 -13.08
C GLU A 38 3.75 -40.76 -12.02
N GLY A 39 2.75 -41.54 -12.40
CA GLY A 39 1.79 -42.06 -11.41
C GLY A 39 0.68 -41.09 -11.04
N VAL A 40 0.52 -39.95 -11.73
CA VAL A 40 -0.56 -38.96 -11.50
C VAL A 40 -1.93 -39.64 -11.53
N THR A 41 -2.72 -39.43 -10.48
CA THR A 41 -4.09 -39.97 -10.38
C THR A 41 -5.12 -38.95 -10.85
N HIS A 42 -4.95 -37.68 -10.45
CA HIS A 42 -5.82 -36.55 -10.76
C HIS A 42 -4.99 -35.43 -11.39
N ALA A 43 -5.19 -35.16 -12.67
CA ALA A 43 -4.58 -34.05 -13.38
C ALA A 43 -5.48 -32.81 -13.25
N LEU A 44 -5.16 -31.94 -12.30
CA LEU A 44 -5.91 -30.69 -12.07
C LEU A 44 -5.43 -29.62 -13.05
N ARG A 45 -6.34 -29.04 -13.85
CA ARG A 45 -5.96 -28.03 -14.84
C ARG A 45 -7.02 -26.96 -15.07
N THR A 46 -6.67 -25.88 -15.74
CA THR A 46 -7.60 -24.78 -15.96
C THR A 46 -8.58 -25.08 -17.10
N ASN A 47 -9.82 -24.58 -16.99
CA ASN A 47 -10.90 -24.79 -17.98
C ASN A 47 -10.54 -24.37 -19.41
N GLU A 48 -9.55 -23.50 -19.59
CA GLU A 48 -9.07 -23.09 -20.91
C GLU A 48 -8.56 -24.26 -21.75
N TYR A 49 -8.16 -25.34 -21.10
CA TYR A 49 -7.70 -26.53 -21.79
C TYR A 49 -8.82 -27.50 -22.10
N HIS A 50 -10.05 -27.34 -21.58
CA HIS A 50 -11.13 -28.35 -21.60
C HIS A 50 -11.30 -29.07 -22.95
N ASP A 51 -11.28 -28.33 -24.06
CA ASP A 51 -11.40 -28.87 -25.43
C ASP A 51 -10.25 -29.83 -25.83
N ARG A 52 -9.14 -29.82 -25.09
CA ARG A 52 -7.99 -30.73 -25.21
C ARG A 52 -8.17 -32.05 -24.47
N ASN A 53 -9.19 -32.20 -23.62
CA ASN A 53 -9.45 -33.45 -22.88
C ASN A 53 -9.61 -34.65 -23.80
N ALA A 54 -10.38 -34.49 -24.88
CA ALA A 54 -10.58 -35.56 -25.87
C ALA A 54 -9.26 -36.03 -26.50
N GLN A 55 -8.35 -35.09 -26.78
CA GLN A 55 -7.03 -35.38 -27.33
C GLN A 55 -6.12 -36.08 -26.31
N TYR A 56 -6.17 -35.65 -25.04
CA TYR A 56 -5.41 -36.27 -23.97
C TYR A 56 -5.75 -37.76 -23.82
N TYR A 57 -7.04 -38.08 -23.72
CA TYR A 57 -7.48 -39.47 -23.56
C TYR A 57 -7.24 -40.31 -24.82
N TRP A 58 -7.34 -39.71 -26.01
CA TRP A 58 -6.98 -40.40 -27.25
C TRP A 58 -5.53 -40.87 -27.25
N PHE A 59 -4.57 -40.05 -26.79
CA PHE A 59 -3.17 -40.49 -26.65
C PHE A 59 -3.02 -41.63 -25.66
N CYS A 60 -3.73 -41.55 -24.53
CA CYS A 60 -3.68 -42.62 -23.54
C CYS A 60 -4.16 -43.96 -24.11
N ASP A 61 -5.26 -43.93 -24.88
CA ASP A 61 -5.81 -45.10 -25.58
C ASP A 61 -4.86 -45.65 -26.65
N ALA A 62 -4.35 -44.77 -27.51
CA ALA A 62 -3.48 -45.15 -28.61
C ALA A 62 -2.17 -45.80 -28.12
N LEU A 63 -1.62 -45.28 -27.02
CA LEU A 63 -0.37 -45.78 -26.43
C LEU A 63 -0.59 -46.90 -25.40
N LYS A 64 -1.85 -47.25 -25.10
CA LYS A 64 -2.24 -48.25 -24.09
C LYS A 64 -1.62 -47.96 -22.72
N ILE A 65 -1.59 -46.69 -22.35
CA ILE A 65 -1.08 -46.23 -21.06
C ILE A 65 -2.23 -45.94 -20.09
N ARG A 66 -1.91 -45.82 -18.80
CA ARG A 66 -2.88 -45.44 -17.78
C ARG A 66 -3.50 -44.08 -18.10
N LYS A 67 -4.77 -43.90 -17.75
CA LYS A 67 -5.56 -42.68 -17.96
C LYS A 67 -5.76 -41.94 -16.63
N PRO A 68 -4.95 -40.93 -16.31
CA PRO A 68 -5.22 -40.03 -15.19
C PRO A 68 -6.58 -39.35 -15.35
N MET A 69 -7.29 -39.12 -14.25
CA MET A 69 -8.56 -38.40 -14.27
C MET A 69 -8.29 -36.90 -14.37
N ILE A 70 -8.85 -36.25 -15.37
CA ILE A 70 -8.76 -34.79 -15.51
C ILE A 70 -9.88 -34.11 -14.75
N GLU A 71 -9.53 -33.16 -13.88
CA GLU A 71 -10.49 -32.26 -13.25
C GLU A 71 -10.15 -30.82 -13.60
N ASP A 72 -11.07 -30.18 -14.33
CA ASP A 72 -10.92 -28.81 -14.78
C ASP A 72 -11.47 -27.81 -13.74
N PHE A 73 -10.77 -26.69 -13.55
CA PHE A 73 -11.19 -25.57 -12.70
C PHE A 73 -10.94 -24.20 -13.35
N SER A 74 -11.67 -23.18 -12.90
CA SER A 74 -11.50 -21.81 -13.38
C SER A 74 -10.22 -21.18 -12.83
N ARG A 75 -9.56 -20.34 -13.63
CA ARG A 75 -8.46 -19.52 -13.13
C ARG A 75 -8.93 -18.50 -12.10
N LEU A 76 -8.06 -18.24 -11.13
CA LEU A 76 -8.17 -17.08 -10.26
C LEU A 76 -7.92 -15.80 -11.07
N ASN A 77 -8.84 -14.85 -11.01
CA ASN A 77 -8.65 -13.48 -11.49
C ASN A 77 -8.81 -12.51 -10.33
N MET A 78 -7.99 -11.46 -10.33
CA MET A 78 -8.07 -10.38 -9.34
C MET A 78 -8.60 -9.12 -10.00
N GLU A 79 -9.46 -8.40 -9.30
CA GLU A 79 -9.99 -7.13 -9.79
C GLU A 79 -8.90 -6.06 -9.88
N TYR A 80 -9.08 -5.09 -10.78
CA TYR A 80 -8.13 -4.01 -11.05
C TYR A 80 -6.70 -4.47 -11.38
N SER A 81 -6.56 -5.71 -11.85
CA SER A 81 -5.29 -6.34 -12.18
C SER A 81 -5.40 -7.21 -13.43
N VAL A 82 -4.26 -7.66 -13.93
CA VAL A 82 -4.16 -8.60 -15.04
C VAL A 82 -3.32 -9.80 -14.64
N MET A 83 -3.81 -11.00 -14.94
CA MET A 83 -3.09 -12.25 -14.63
C MET A 83 -2.27 -12.77 -15.82
N SER A 84 -2.46 -12.19 -17.01
CA SER A 84 -1.77 -12.60 -18.23
C SER A 84 -0.29 -12.24 -18.16
N LYS A 85 0.60 -13.24 -18.28
CA LYS A 85 2.05 -13.04 -18.36
C LYS A 85 2.43 -12.04 -19.44
N ARG A 86 1.79 -12.09 -20.62
CA ARG A 86 2.03 -11.15 -21.71
C ARG A 86 1.71 -9.69 -21.30
N LYS A 87 0.55 -9.46 -20.66
CA LYS A 87 0.16 -8.12 -20.19
C LYS A 87 1.10 -7.63 -19.08
N LEU A 88 1.47 -8.51 -18.13
CA LEU A 88 2.43 -8.19 -17.06
C LEU A 88 3.83 -7.89 -17.60
N THR A 89 4.33 -8.67 -18.56
CA THR A 89 5.61 -8.41 -19.23
C THR A 89 5.60 -7.05 -19.91
N LYS A 90 4.52 -6.69 -20.62
CA LYS A 90 4.39 -5.35 -21.22
C LYS A 90 4.53 -4.25 -20.18
N LEU A 91 3.86 -4.35 -19.02
CA LEU A 91 3.94 -3.35 -17.96
C LEU A 91 5.36 -3.19 -17.37
N VAL A 92 6.14 -4.28 -17.32
CA VAL A 92 7.56 -4.23 -16.92
C VAL A 92 8.40 -3.59 -18.01
N GLU A 93 8.25 -4.02 -19.26
CA GLU A 93 9.04 -3.54 -20.40
C GLU A 93 8.80 -2.05 -20.70
N THR A 94 7.58 -1.55 -20.48
CA THR A 94 7.24 -0.13 -20.67
C THR A 94 7.56 0.74 -19.45
N GLY A 95 8.10 0.18 -18.37
CA GLY A 95 8.49 0.92 -17.16
C GLY A 95 7.32 1.48 -16.35
N VAL A 96 6.10 0.95 -16.53
CA VAL A 96 4.94 1.31 -15.69
C VAL A 96 5.15 0.84 -14.25
N VAL A 97 5.91 -0.25 -14.10
CA VAL A 97 6.37 -0.81 -12.83
C VAL A 97 7.87 -0.98 -12.78
N ASP A 98 8.42 -1.04 -11.57
CA ASP A 98 9.88 -1.17 -11.36
C ASP A 98 10.39 -2.58 -11.73
N GLY A 99 9.52 -3.59 -11.71
CA GLY A 99 9.88 -4.98 -11.99
C GLY A 99 8.80 -5.98 -11.59
N TRP A 100 9.15 -7.27 -11.61
CA TRP A 100 8.22 -8.37 -11.29
C TRP A 100 7.82 -8.44 -9.81
N ASP A 101 8.59 -7.81 -8.94
CA ASP A 101 8.36 -7.70 -7.50
C ASP A 101 7.77 -6.34 -7.10
N ASP A 102 7.34 -5.50 -8.05
CA ASP A 102 6.67 -4.23 -7.76
C ASP A 102 5.41 -4.48 -6.90
N PRO A 103 5.23 -3.79 -5.75
CA PRO A 103 4.09 -4.00 -4.84
C PRO A 103 2.67 -3.86 -5.44
N ARG A 104 2.54 -3.33 -6.66
CA ARG A 104 1.27 -3.26 -7.40
C ARG A 104 0.98 -4.53 -8.21
N PHE A 105 1.96 -5.41 -8.39
CA PHE A 105 1.81 -6.63 -9.19
C PHE A 105 1.14 -7.77 -8.43
N PRO A 106 0.40 -8.64 -9.15
CA PRO A 106 -0.25 -9.82 -8.55
C PRO A 106 0.71 -11.01 -8.40
N THR A 107 2.02 -10.80 -8.44
CA THR A 107 2.99 -11.89 -8.24
C THR A 107 3.15 -12.19 -6.76
N VAL A 108 3.45 -13.45 -6.42
CA VAL A 108 3.71 -13.82 -5.02
C VAL A 108 4.85 -12.98 -4.43
N ARG A 109 5.91 -12.72 -5.21
CA ARG A 109 7.05 -11.89 -4.78
C ARG A 109 6.63 -10.46 -4.47
N ALA A 110 5.84 -9.83 -5.34
CA ALA A 110 5.31 -8.49 -5.14
C ALA A 110 4.42 -8.40 -3.89
N LEU A 111 3.52 -9.36 -3.70
CA LEU A 111 2.62 -9.39 -2.55
C LEU A 111 3.39 -9.59 -1.24
N VAL A 112 4.37 -10.49 -1.22
CA VAL A 112 5.24 -10.69 -0.03
C VAL A 112 6.06 -9.44 0.26
N ARG A 113 6.64 -8.79 -0.76
CA ARG A 113 7.35 -7.50 -0.60
C ARG A 113 6.43 -6.41 -0.06
N ARG A 114 5.15 -6.39 -0.46
CA ARG A 114 4.11 -5.49 0.08
C ARG A 114 3.68 -5.85 1.51
N GLY A 115 4.15 -6.97 2.08
CA GLY A 115 3.86 -7.37 3.46
C GLY A 115 2.77 -8.43 3.60
N LEU A 116 2.40 -9.12 2.52
CA LEU A 116 1.53 -10.28 2.58
C LEU A 116 2.25 -11.48 3.21
N LYS A 117 1.63 -12.09 4.23
CA LYS A 117 2.07 -13.34 4.84
C LYS A 117 1.58 -14.54 4.02
N ILE A 118 2.41 -15.58 3.89
CA ILE A 118 2.10 -16.76 3.07
C ILE A 118 0.89 -17.52 3.63
N GLU A 119 0.72 -17.49 4.94
CA GLU A 119 -0.42 -18.04 5.66
C GLU A 119 -1.73 -17.39 5.19
N ALA A 120 -1.73 -16.06 5.00
CA ALA A 120 -2.89 -15.33 4.48
C ALA A 120 -3.22 -15.74 3.04
N LEU A 121 -2.19 -15.92 2.19
CA LEU A 121 -2.35 -16.39 0.83
C LEU A 121 -2.93 -17.81 0.78
N ARG A 122 -2.42 -18.72 1.60
CA ARG A 122 -2.93 -20.09 1.71
C ARG A 122 -4.39 -20.10 2.16
N GLN A 123 -4.72 -19.31 3.19
CA GLN A 123 -6.10 -19.17 3.66
C GLN A 123 -7.02 -18.62 2.58
N PHE A 124 -6.58 -17.60 1.84
CA PHE A 124 -7.33 -17.03 0.73
C PHE A 124 -7.62 -18.04 -0.38
N VAL A 125 -6.61 -18.83 -0.78
CA VAL A 125 -6.78 -19.87 -1.81
C VAL A 125 -7.70 -21.00 -1.32
N ALA A 126 -7.54 -21.44 -0.06
CA ALA A 126 -8.37 -22.50 0.53
C ALA A 126 -9.84 -22.09 0.62
N ASP A 127 -10.11 -20.87 1.06
CA ASP A 127 -11.46 -20.34 1.24
C ASP A 127 -12.17 -20.04 -0.10
N GLN A 128 -11.41 -19.78 -1.16
CA GLN A 128 -11.98 -19.62 -2.49
C GLN A 128 -12.53 -20.93 -3.07
N GLY A 129 -11.88 -22.06 -2.75
CA GLY A 129 -12.23 -23.37 -3.29
C GLY A 129 -12.03 -23.49 -4.81
N MET A 130 -12.41 -24.65 -5.35
CA MET A 130 -12.36 -24.93 -6.78
C MET A 130 -13.76 -24.76 -7.39
N SER A 131 -13.86 -23.93 -8.42
CA SER A 131 -15.08 -23.72 -9.20
C SER A 131 -14.76 -23.85 -10.68
N LYS A 132 -15.76 -24.17 -11.50
CA LYS A 132 -15.65 -24.10 -12.97
C LYS A 132 -16.06 -22.73 -13.51
N THR A 133 -16.66 -21.86 -12.70
CA THR A 133 -17.06 -20.51 -13.13
C THR A 133 -15.92 -19.53 -12.96
N VAL A 134 -15.62 -18.77 -14.01
CA VAL A 134 -14.61 -17.70 -13.94
C VAL A 134 -15.09 -16.62 -12.98
N ASN A 135 -14.33 -16.45 -11.89
CA ASN A 135 -14.62 -15.47 -10.84
C ASN A 135 -13.52 -14.41 -10.76
N PHE A 136 -13.93 -13.19 -10.46
CA PHE A 136 -13.05 -12.07 -10.14
C PHE A 136 -13.09 -11.85 -8.64
N MET A 137 -11.92 -11.89 -8.01
CA MET A 137 -11.75 -11.78 -6.58
C MET A 137 -11.32 -10.38 -6.19
N GLU A 138 -11.91 -9.89 -5.10
CA GLU A 138 -11.56 -8.61 -4.50
C GLU A 138 -10.27 -8.74 -3.69
N TRP A 139 -9.43 -7.71 -3.73
CA TRP A 139 -8.19 -7.67 -2.93
C TRP A 139 -8.47 -7.53 -1.43
N SER A 140 -9.60 -6.94 -1.05
CA SER A 140 -10.01 -6.74 0.35
C SER A 140 -9.91 -8.02 1.17
N LYS A 141 -10.33 -9.15 0.61
CA LYS A 141 -10.39 -10.45 1.29
C LYS A 141 -9.02 -11.01 1.67
N ILE A 142 -8.05 -10.98 0.76
CA ILE A 142 -6.69 -11.48 1.03
C ILE A 142 -5.99 -10.61 2.08
N TRP A 143 -6.19 -9.29 2.02
CA TRP A 143 -5.65 -8.35 2.99
C TRP A 143 -6.32 -8.44 4.35
N PHE A 144 -7.62 -8.75 4.40
CA PHE A 144 -8.31 -9.03 5.64
C PHE A 144 -7.68 -10.23 6.38
N TYR A 145 -7.45 -11.35 5.68
CA TYR A 145 -6.75 -12.50 6.26
C TYR A 145 -5.34 -12.14 6.74
N ASN A 146 -4.63 -11.30 5.99
CA ASN A 146 -3.32 -10.81 6.39
C ASN A 146 -3.39 -10.01 7.71
N THR A 147 -4.38 -9.13 7.85
CA THR A 147 -4.58 -8.34 9.07
C THR A 147 -4.85 -9.20 10.29
N GLN A 148 -5.62 -10.29 10.15
CA GLN A 148 -5.87 -11.21 11.28
C GLN A 148 -4.58 -11.86 11.79
N ILE A 149 -3.58 -12.05 10.92
CA ILE A 149 -2.26 -12.56 11.30
C ILE A 149 -1.40 -11.46 11.90
N LEU A 150 -1.44 -10.24 11.34
CA LEU A 150 -0.60 -9.13 11.78
C LEU A 150 -1.06 -8.48 13.09
N ASP A 151 -2.34 -8.11 13.22
CA ASP A 151 -2.86 -7.31 14.36
C ASP A 151 -2.43 -7.83 15.73
N PRO A 152 -2.45 -9.15 16.02
CA PRO A 152 -2.07 -9.65 17.35
C PRO A 152 -0.59 -9.52 17.70
N ILE A 153 0.30 -9.42 16.71
CA ILE A 153 1.77 -9.50 16.89
C ILE A 153 2.51 -8.24 16.46
N CYS A 154 1.82 -7.30 15.81
CA CYS A 154 2.48 -6.17 15.18
C CYS A 154 2.88 -5.09 16.20
N PRO A 155 4.17 -4.76 16.37
CA PRO A 155 4.59 -3.68 17.27
C PRO A 155 4.05 -2.33 16.79
N ARG A 156 3.58 -1.51 17.73
CA ARG A 156 2.90 -0.24 17.46
C ARG A 156 3.84 0.93 17.68
N TYR A 157 3.90 1.82 16.70
CA TYR A 157 4.72 3.01 16.72
C TYR A 157 3.92 4.26 16.33
N THR A 158 4.47 5.42 16.60
CA THR A 158 3.87 6.72 16.29
C THR A 158 4.80 7.54 15.41
N CYS A 159 4.23 8.24 14.44
CA CYS A 159 4.93 9.19 13.58
C CYS A 159 4.00 10.35 13.21
N VAL A 160 4.60 11.47 12.82
CA VAL A 160 3.92 12.69 12.39
C VAL A 160 4.43 13.11 11.02
N SER A 161 3.59 13.73 10.18
CA SER A 161 4.03 14.22 8.88
C SER A 161 5.15 15.27 9.00
N LYS A 162 6.26 15.08 8.29
CA LYS A 162 7.38 16.04 8.29
C LYS A 162 7.01 17.41 7.73
N GLN A 163 6.13 17.44 6.73
CA GLN A 163 5.70 18.67 6.04
C GLN A 163 4.47 19.31 6.67
N LEU A 164 3.64 18.51 7.35
CA LEU A 164 2.34 18.91 7.88
C LEU A 164 2.27 18.62 9.38
N GLN A 165 3.28 19.10 10.11
CA GLN A 165 3.36 19.01 11.56
C GLN A 165 3.09 20.36 12.23
N VAL A 166 2.55 20.31 13.43
CA VAL A 166 2.42 21.43 14.36
C VAL A 166 3.37 21.20 15.50
N ARG A 167 4.23 22.17 15.76
CA ARG A 167 5.09 22.16 16.94
C ARG A 167 4.29 22.70 18.12
N CYS A 168 4.12 21.88 19.16
CA CYS A 168 3.36 22.27 20.34
C CYS A 168 4.24 22.36 21.57
N ARG A 169 4.15 23.47 22.30
CA ARG A 169 4.84 23.64 23.58
C ARG A 169 3.99 23.09 24.72
N VAL A 170 4.55 22.23 25.56
CA VAL A 170 3.85 21.65 26.72
C VAL A 170 4.15 22.48 27.96
N GLU A 171 3.14 23.14 28.51
CA GLU A 171 3.29 23.95 29.72
C GLU A 171 3.56 23.06 30.95
N GLY A 172 4.52 23.50 31.77
CA GLY A 172 4.89 22.79 33.01
C GLY A 172 5.83 21.59 32.81
N GLN A 173 5.96 21.05 31.59
CA GLN A 173 6.96 20.04 31.28
C GLN A 173 8.35 20.70 31.14
N LYS A 174 9.39 20.07 31.66
CA LYS A 174 10.78 20.55 31.56
C LYS A 174 11.68 19.45 31.03
N GLY A 175 12.23 19.69 29.83
CA GLY A 175 13.16 18.76 29.18
C GLY A 175 12.52 17.43 28.80
N ALA A 176 13.35 16.53 28.28
CA ALA A 176 12.95 15.19 27.89
C ALA A 176 12.97 14.23 29.08
N GLU A 177 11.81 13.67 29.42
CA GLU A 177 11.64 12.61 30.38
C GLU A 177 11.51 11.28 29.64
N GLN A 178 12.38 10.33 29.97
CA GLN A 178 12.33 8.97 29.41
C GLN A 178 11.21 8.17 30.07
N CYS A 179 10.33 7.59 29.26
CA CYS A 179 9.23 6.73 29.69
C CYS A 179 9.27 5.40 28.92
N THR A 180 8.58 4.39 29.44
CA THR A 180 8.46 3.08 28.78
C THR A 180 6.98 2.72 28.62
N LYS A 181 6.62 2.12 27.48
CA LYS A 181 5.27 1.60 27.24
C LYS A 181 5.32 0.32 26.39
N PRO A 182 4.33 -0.57 26.49
CA PRO A 182 4.28 -1.78 25.67
C PRO A 182 4.22 -1.42 24.18
N LEU A 183 4.94 -2.19 23.36
CA LEU A 183 4.83 -2.13 21.90
C LEU A 183 3.46 -2.60 21.43
N HIS A 184 2.83 -3.53 22.16
CA HIS A 184 1.48 -3.99 21.88
C HIS A 184 0.65 -4.15 23.16
N LYS A 185 -0.36 -3.30 23.34
CA LYS A 185 -1.17 -3.22 24.59
C LYS A 185 -1.87 -4.53 24.98
N LYS A 186 -2.15 -5.40 24.01
CA LYS A 186 -2.83 -6.69 24.23
C LYS A 186 -1.90 -7.90 24.13
N ASN A 187 -0.62 -7.69 23.83
CA ASN A 187 0.34 -8.77 23.62
C ASN A 187 1.69 -8.38 24.26
N PRO A 188 1.90 -8.73 25.54
CA PRO A 188 3.15 -8.44 26.25
C PRO A 188 4.39 -9.05 25.60
N ASP A 189 4.26 -10.17 24.86
CA ASP A 189 5.39 -10.89 24.27
C ASP A 189 6.10 -10.10 23.16
N VAL A 190 5.43 -9.09 22.59
CA VAL A 190 6.04 -8.16 21.61
C VAL A 190 7.07 -7.25 22.28
N GLY A 191 7.01 -7.10 23.60
CA GLY A 191 7.92 -6.30 24.39
C GLY A 191 7.48 -4.84 24.56
N GLU A 192 8.45 -4.01 24.96
CA GLU A 192 8.24 -2.61 25.30
C GLU A 192 9.14 -1.71 24.46
N LYS A 193 8.78 -0.42 24.39
CA LYS A 193 9.61 0.62 23.81
C LYS A 193 9.77 1.78 24.75
N VAL A 194 10.90 2.44 24.60
CA VAL A 194 11.19 3.73 25.22
C VAL A 194 10.57 4.84 24.36
N TYR A 195 9.93 5.80 25.00
CA TYR A 195 9.46 7.04 24.38
C TYR A 195 9.76 8.21 25.32
N PHE A 196 9.67 9.44 24.82
CA PHE A 196 9.99 10.63 25.59
C PHE A 196 8.78 11.54 25.73
N LYS A 197 8.59 12.09 26.92
CA LYS A 197 7.72 13.25 27.18
C LYS A 197 8.60 14.49 27.21
N SER A 198 8.26 15.51 26.44
CA SER A 198 9.12 16.70 26.27
C SER A 198 8.31 17.99 26.34
N ASP A 199 8.96 19.10 26.64
CA ASP A 199 8.38 20.44 26.61
C ASP A 199 8.04 20.92 25.19
N ALA A 200 8.51 20.20 24.17
CA ALA A 200 8.10 20.35 22.78
C ALA A 200 7.68 18.99 22.18
N ILE A 201 6.49 18.94 21.61
CA ILE A 201 5.96 17.79 20.87
C ILE A 201 5.52 18.17 19.47
N LEU A 202 5.37 17.16 18.62
CA LEU A 202 4.86 17.29 17.27
C LEU A 202 3.51 16.57 17.17
N LEU A 203 2.54 17.23 16.53
CA LEU A 203 1.22 16.70 16.17
C LEU A 203 1.01 16.83 14.66
N ASP A 204 0.18 15.98 14.07
CA ASP A 204 -0.23 16.17 12.68
C ASP A 204 -1.12 17.42 12.56
N ALA A 205 -0.85 18.28 11.58
CA ALA A 205 -1.56 19.53 11.40
C ALA A 205 -3.05 19.36 11.07
N GLU A 206 -3.43 18.23 10.48
CA GLU A 206 -4.83 17.90 10.20
C GLU A 206 -5.62 17.63 11.48
N ASP A 207 -4.98 17.06 12.51
CA ASP A 207 -5.62 16.86 13.82
C ASP A 207 -5.86 18.21 14.52
N VAL A 208 -4.83 19.06 14.55
CA VAL A 208 -4.92 20.39 15.18
C VAL A 208 -5.87 21.31 14.42
N ALA A 209 -5.97 21.16 13.09
CA ALA A 209 -6.87 21.96 12.28
C ALA A 209 -8.35 21.79 12.67
N LEU A 210 -8.73 20.65 13.23
CA LEU A 210 -10.09 20.32 13.70
C LEU A 210 -10.41 20.88 15.09
N LEU A 211 -9.41 21.42 15.79
CA LEU A 211 -9.53 21.91 17.16
C LEU A 211 -9.80 23.41 17.20
N LYS A 212 -10.42 23.85 18.28
CA LYS A 212 -10.56 25.24 18.69
C LYS A 212 -9.71 25.50 19.93
N ASP A 213 -9.34 26.75 20.12
CA ASP A 213 -8.68 27.20 21.35
C ASP A 213 -9.55 26.87 22.57
N GLY A 214 -8.95 26.17 23.54
CA GLY A 214 -9.61 25.69 24.75
C GLY A 214 -10.20 24.28 24.65
N ASP A 215 -10.17 23.62 23.49
CA ASP A 215 -10.63 22.24 23.35
C ASP A 215 -9.78 21.30 24.22
N GLU A 216 -10.46 20.37 24.90
CA GLU A 216 -9.83 19.29 25.66
C GLU A 216 -9.65 18.04 24.77
N VAL A 217 -8.44 17.51 24.74
CA VAL A 217 -8.05 16.34 23.94
C VAL A 217 -7.35 15.30 24.81
N THR A 218 -7.36 14.03 24.38
CA THR A 218 -6.47 13.01 24.95
C THR A 218 -5.19 12.94 24.11
N LEU A 219 -4.04 13.19 24.72
CA LEU A 219 -2.74 12.80 24.19
C LEU A 219 -2.52 11.32 24.52
N MET A 220 -2.47 10.47 23.49
CA MET A 220 -2.38 9.02 23.68
C MET A 220 -1.16 8.64 24.55
N ASP A 221 -1.40 7.83 25.58
CA ASP A 221 -0.38 7.39 26.56
C ASP A 221 0.31 8.52 27.35
N TRP A 222 -0.27 9.72 27.39
CA TRP A 222 0.14 10.80 28.29
C TRP A 222 -1.01 11.25 29.20
N GLY A 223 -2.20 11.48 28.65
CA GLY A 223 -3.38 11.91 29.42
C GLY A 223 -4.15 13.01 28.70
N ASN A 224 -5.07 13.65 29.43
CA ASN A 224 -5.85 14.77 28.91
C ASN A 224 -5.03 16.07 28.91
N ALA A 225 -5.31 16.93 27.94
CA ALA A 225 -4.72 18.27 27.86
C ALA A 225 -5.67 19.24 27.14
N TYR A 226 -5.56 20.52 27.47
CA TYR A 226 -6.17 21.60 26.70
C TYR A 226 -5.21 22.08 25.62
N VAL A 227 -5.73 22.29 24.41
CA VAL A 227 -4.99 22.94 23.33
C VAL A 227 -5.32 24.43 23.33
N ARG A 228 -4.31 25.29 23.37
CA ARG A 228 -4.46 26.76 23.43
C ARG A 228 -3.55 27.45 22.42
N ASN A 229 -3.82 28.72 22.16
CA ASN A 229 -2.99 29.59 21.35
C ASN A 229 -2.65 28.99 19.97
N ILE A 230 -3.63 28.38 19.30
CA ILE A 230 -3.41 27.76 17.99
C ILE A 230 -3.09 28.86 16.97
N LYS A 231 -1.83 28.90 16.50
CA LYS A 231 -1.37 29.88 15.52
C LYS A 231 -1.53 29.37 14.11
N ARG A 232 -2.08 30.24 13.25
CA ARG A 232 -2.25 30.00 11.81
C ARG A 232 -1.66 31.18 11.03
N PRO A 233 -0.95 30.93 9.91
CA PRO A 233 -0.48 31.99 9.03
C PRO A 233 -1.61 32.84 8.42
N SER A 234 -2.78 32.25 8.21
CA SER A 234 -4.01 32.90 7.75
C SER A 234 -5.23 32.06 8.17
N ALA A 235 -6.45 32.60 8.01
CA ALA A 235 -7.68 31.91 8.41
C ALA A 235 -7.86 30.53 7.75
N ASP A 236 -7.46 30.39 6.48
CA ASP A 236 -7.58 29.15 5.71
C ASP A 236 -6.31 28.28 5.74
N ALA A 237 -5.27 28.72 6.45
CA ALA A 237 -4.02 27.97 6.55
C ALA A 237 -4.10 26.90 7.65
N LEU A 238 -3.32 25.83 7.44
CA LEU A 238 -3.07 24.84 8.48
C LEU A 238 -2.34 25.49 9.67
N PRO A 239 -2.61 25.01 10.90
CA PRO A 239 -1.90 25.47 12.08
C PRO A 239 -0.41 25.16 11.99
N THR A 240 0.41 25.97 12.65
CA THR A 240 1.88 25.82 12.69
C THR A 240 2.41 25.64 14.11
N GLU A 241 1.77 26.28 15.08
CA GLU A 241 2.12 26.20 16.50
C GLU A 241 0.87 26.13 17.38
N ALA A 242 0.99 25.54 18.57
CA ALA A 242 -0.02 25.58 19.62
C ALA A 242 0.64 25.36 21.00
N ASP A 243 -0.08 25.68 22.07
CA ASP A 243 0.30 25.37 23.44
C ASP A 243 -0.56 24.22 23.98
N ILE A 244 0.05 23.37 24.80
CA ILE A 244 -0.57 22.22 25.44
C ILE A 244 -0.51 22.44 26.94
N VAL A 245 -1.67 22.44 27.59
CA VAL A 245 -1.80 22.55 29.04
C VAL A 245 -2.32 21.22 29.57
N LEU A 246 -1.47 20.45 30.26
CA LEU A 246 -1.85 19.14 30.80
C LEU A 246 -2.99 19.26 31.82
N HIS A 247 -3.96 18.36 31.72
CA HIS A 247 -5.12 18.26 32.61
C HIS A 247 -5.15 16.84 33.21
N PRO A 248 -4.33 16.55 34.23
CA PRO A 248 -4.18 15.19 34.77
C PRO A 248 -5.47 14.62 35.38
N ASP A 249 -6.36 15.47 35.87
CA ASP A 249 -7.67 15.07 36.43
C ASP A 249 -8.75 14.83 35.36
N GLY A 250 -8.41 15.02 34.08
CA GLY A 250 -9.32 14.83 32.96
C GLY A 250 -9.68 13.35 32.72
N ASP A 251 -10.86 13.13 32.12
CA ASP A 251 -11.35 11.79 31.78
C ASP A 251 -11.17 11.50 30.28
N VAL A 252 -10.27 10.57 29.96
CA VAL A 252 -9.97 10.10 28.59
C VAL A 252 -11.18 9.52 27.84
N LYS A 253 -12.26 9.18 28.56
CA LYS A 253 -13.51 8.69 27.96
C LYS A 253 -14.42 9.82 27.48
N LYS A 254 -14.26 11.03 28.02
CA LYS A 254 -15.12 12.19 27.71
C LYS A 254 -14.59 13.03 26.55
N THR A 255 -13.29 13.00 26.28
CA THR A 255 -12.70 13.76 25.17
C THR A 255 -13.07 13.17 23.82
N LYS A 256 -13.51 14.03 22.91
CA LYS A 256 -13.85 13.65 21.53
C LYS A 256 -12.61 13.26 20.71
N TYR A 257 -11.53 14.02 20.85
CA TYR A 257 -10.33 13.86 20.04
C TYR A 257 -9.24 13.11 20.83
N LYS A 258 -8.66 12.09 20.21
CA LYS A 258 -7.53 11.32 20.72
C LYS A 258 -6.39 11.42 19.73
N LEU A 259 -5.30 12.05 20.15
CA LEU A 259 -4.22 12.47 19.28
C LEU A 259 -2.97 11.63 19.52
N THR A 260 -2.37 11.21 18.41
CA THR A 260 -1.02 10.67 18.36
C THR A 260 -0.02 11.81 18.33
N TRP A 261 1.08 11.66 19.07
CA TRP A 261 2.10 12.69 19.21
C TRP A 261 3.47 12.03 19.33
N ILE A 262 4.53 12.79 19.03
CA ILE A 262 5.92 12.40 19.30
C ILE A 262 6.64 13.57 19.98
N ALA A 263 7.63 13.29 20.82
CA ALA A 263 8.53 14.35 21.30
C ALA A 263 9.35 14.92 20.14
N GLU A 264 9.56 16.23 20.15
CA GLU A 264 10.53 16.87 19.27
C GLU A 264 11.93 16.43 19.69
N SER A 265 12.66 15.78 18.78
CA SER A 265 14.00 15.27 19.05
C SER A 265 14.85 15.21 17.80
N ALA A 266 16.13 15.59 17.92
CA ALA A 266 17.13 15.42 16.87
C ALA A 266 17.44 13.93 16.59
N ALA A 267 17.12 13.05 17.53
CA ALA A 267 17.26 11.61 17.39
C ALA A 267 16.05 10.95 16.70
N ALA A 268 14.99 11.70 16.36
CA ALA A 268 13.84 11.14 15.66
C ALA A 268 14.19 10.74 14.20
N PRO A 269 13.97 9.48 13.77
CA PRO A 269 14.23 9.08 12.39
C PRO A 269 13.21 9.71 11.43
N THR A 270 13.68 10.16 10.27
CA THR A 270 12.80 10.47 9.13
C THR A 270 12.59 9.22 8.29
N LEU A 271 11.34 8.95 7.93
CA LEU A 271 10.92 7.80 7.13
C LEU A 271 10.12 8.25 5.91
N LEU A 272 10.23 7.51 4.81
CA LEU A 272 9.37 7.67 3.64
C LEU A 272 8.30 6.58 3.65
N LEU A 273 7.06 6.96 3.88
CA LEU A 273 5.92 6.06 3.74
C LEU A 273 5.51 5.99 2.27
N LYS A 274 5.28 4.77 1.76
CA LYS A 274 4.80 4.49 0.41
C LYS A 274 3.47 3.75 0.48
N GLU A 275 2.49 4.21 -0.28
CA GLU A 275 1.21 3.56 -0.44
C GLU A 275 0.95 3.30 -1.92
N TYR A 276 0.51 2.08 -2.22
CA TYR A 276 0.26 1.62 -3.58
C TYR A 276 -1.23 1.42 -3.80
N ASP A 277 -1.74 2.06 -4.84
CA ASP A 277 -3.11 1.88 -5.32
C ASP A 277 -3.16 0.86 -6.45
N HIS A 278 -4.36 0.60 -6.95
CA HIS A 278 -4.58 -0.25 -8.11
C HIS A 278 -3.82 0.25 -9.34
N ILE A 279 -3.21 -0.68 -10.07
CA ILE A 279 -2.48 -0.38 -11.31
C ILE A 279 -3.43 -0.10 -12.47
N LEU A 280 -4.66 -0.63 -12.42
CA LEU A 280 -5.71 -0.38 -13.40
C LEU A 280 -6.83 0.44 -12.80
N THR A 281 -7.47 1.26 -13.63
CA THR A 281 -8.64 2.07 -13.26
C THR A 281 -9.96 1.29 -13.34
N LYS A 282 -9.98 0.17 -14.08
CA LYS A 282 -11.18 -0.65 -14.31
C LYS A 282 -11.19 -1.91 -13.43
N LYS A 283 -12.31 -2.15 -12.73
CA LYS A 283 -12.52 -3.28 -11.81
C LYS A 283 -12.32 -4.64 -12.50
N LYS A 284 -12.90 -4.82 -13.70
CA LYS A 284 -12.82 -6.07 -14.48
C LYS A 284 -12.41 -5.72 -15.91
N PRO A 285 -11.11 -5.78 -16.25
CA PRO A 285 -10.63 -5.53 -17.60
C PRO A 285 -10.99 -6.70 -18.52
N GLU A 286 -11.58 -6.40 -19.67
CA GLU A 286 -11.89 -7.40 -20.69
C GLU A 286 -10.63 -7.78 -21.49
N PRO A 287 -10.57 -8.99 -22.07
CA PRO A 287 -9.39 -9.46 -22.79
C PRO A 287 -8.96 -8.53 -23.95
N GLU A 288 -9.93 -8.00 -24.71
CA GLU A 288 -9.77 -7.22 -25.94
C GLU A 288 -9.43 -5.75 -25.68
N GLU A 289 -9.63 -5.26 -24.45
CA GLU A 289 -9.34 -3.88 -24.11
C GLU A 289 -7.83 -3.59 -24.16
N ASN A 290 -7.51 -2.41 -24.70
CA ASN A 290 -6.15 -1.92 -24.71
C ASN A 290 -5.71 -1.61 -23.28
N LEU A 291 -4.66 -2.30 -22.84
CA LEU A 291 -4.13 -2.16 -21.49
C LEU A 291 -3.71 -0.73 -21.17
N ASP A 292 -3.17 0.01 -22.15
CA ASP A 292 -2.59 1.33 -21.93
C ASP A 292 -3.64 2.36 -21.50
N ASP A 293 -4.87 2.20 -21.98
CA ASP A 293 -6.00 3.08 -21.64
C ASP A 293 -6.54 2.82 -20.22
N LEU A 294 -6.22 1.66 -19.66
CA LEU A 294 -6.68 1.22 -18.34
C LEU A 294 -5.67 1.51 -17.23
N ILE A 295 -4.43 1.89 -17.56
CA ILE A 295 -3.38 2.12 -16.56
C ILE A 295 -3.71 3.37 -15.72
N ALA A 296 -3.65 3.23 -14.40
CA ALA A 296 -3.80 4.34 -13.48
C ALA A 296 -2.62 5.31 -13.61
N LYS A 297 -2.92 6.59 -13.91
CA LYS A 297 -1.90 7.65 -14.06
C LYS A 297 -1.08 7.88 -12.79
N VAL A 298 -1.69 7.66 -11.63
CA VAL A 298 -1.03 7.73 -10.32
C VAL A 298 -1.49 6.52 -9.53
N SER A 299 -0.54 5.69 -9.12
CA SER A 299 -0.80 4.49 -8.30
C SER A 299 0.22 4.34 -7.17
N ILE A 300 1.05 5.35 -6.95
CA ILE A 300 2.03 5.41 -5.85
C ILE A 300 1.87 6.76 -5.17
N TYR A 301 1.71 6.72 -3.86
CA TYR A 301 1.63 7.90 -2.99
C TYR A 301 2.73 7.82 -1.95
N THR A 302 3.39 8.94 -1.70
CA THR A 302 4.48 8.99 -0.73
C THR A 302 4.29 10.11 0.28
N GLN A 303 4.79 9.90 1.49
CA GLN A 303 4.81 10.93 2.52
C GLN A 303 6.05 10.77 3.39
N GLU A 304 6.82 11.85 3.54
CA GLU A 304 7.84 11.93 4.57
C GLU A 304 7.19 12.14 5.95
N VAL A 305 7.63 11.34 6.91
CA VAL A 305 7.22 11.42 8.31
C VAL A 305 8.44 11.46 9.23
N VAL A 306 8.26 12.07 10.39
CA VAL A 306 9.19 11.98 11.51
C VAL A 306 8.61 10.96 12.50
N GLY A 307 9.38 9.95 12.86
CA GLY A 307 8.98 8.88 13.77
C GLY A 307 9.42 9.14 15.21
N GLU A 308 8.78 8.48 16.17
CA GLU A 308 9.36 8.39 17.52
C GLU A 308 10.74 7.69 17.50
N GLU A 309 11.59 7.99 18.48
CA GLU A 309 12.98 7.49 18.48
C GLU A 309 13.09 5.96 18.45
N ALA A 310 12.14 5.25 19.06
CA ALA A 310 12.12 3.78 19.10
C ALA A 310 12.07 3.15 17.69
N LEU A 311 11.64 3.88 16.67
CA LEU A 311 11.65 3.40 15.29
C LEU A 311 13.07 3.14 14.78
N LYS A 312 14.12 3.66 15.41
CA LYS A 312 15.51 3.30 15.07
C LYS A 312 15.83 1.82 15.23
N ASN A 313 15.05 1.10 16.04
CA ASN A 313 15.31 -0.30 16.38
C ASN A 313 14.67 -1.28 15.39
N ILE A 314 13.83 -0.80 14.46
CA ILE A 314 13.21 -1.67 13.44
C ILE A 314 14.24 -2.03 12.36
N LYS A 315 13.98 -3.15 11.68
CA LYS A 315 14.88 -3.73 10.68
C LYS A 315 14.15 -3.98 9.37
N LEU A 316 14.93 -4.18 8.31
CA LEU A 316 14.42 -4.59 7.01
C LEU A 316 13.53 -5.83 7.14
N GLY A 317 12.32 -5.77 6.56
CA GLY A 317 11.33 -6.86 6.60
C GLY A 317 10.43 -6.87 7.84
N ASP A 318 10.71 -6.04 8.86
CA ASP A 318 9.81 -5.91 10.01
C ASP A 318 8.45 -5.39 9.56
N THR A 319 7.39 -5.95 10.12
CA THR A 319 6.02 -5.44 9.98
C THR A 319 5.65 -4.69 11.25
N ILE A 320 5.22 -3.44 11.09
CA ILE A 320 4.86 -2.55 12.20
C ILE A 320 3.47 -1.94 11.98
N GLN A 321 2.84 -1.46 13.05
CA GLN A 321 1.65 -0.61 12.94
C GLN A 321 2.04 0.83 13.30
N LEU A 322 1.81 1.77 12.40
CA LEU A 322 1.84 3.19 12.73
C LEU A 322 0.44 3.57 13.24
N GLU A 323 0.35 3.96 14.51
CA GLU A 323 -0.93 4.25 15.16
C GLU A 323 -1.72 5.30 14.36
N ARG A 324 -3.01 5.00 14.14
CA ARG A 324 -3.95 5.80 13.31
C ARG A 324 -3.58 5.92 11.82
N ARG A 325 -2.51 5.30 11.35
CA ARG A 325 -2.08 5.30 9.94
C ARG A 325 -2.19 3.91 9.28
N GLY A 326 -2.00 2.84 10.04
CA GLY A 326 -2.20 1.46 9.60
C GLY A 326 -0.94 0.60 9.67
N TYR A 327 -0.91 -0.47 8.88
CA TYR A 327 0.18 -1.45 8.89
C TYR A 327 1.21 -1.14 7.82
N TYR A 328 2.48 -1.38 8.12
CA TYR A 328 3.59 -1.12 7.21
C TYR A 328 4.62 -2.25 7.29
N ILE A 329 5.29 -2.54 6.18
CA ILE A 329 6.49 -3.36 6.13
C ILE A 329 7.69 -2.48 5.79
N VAL A 330 8.82 -2.72 6.45
CA VAL A 330 10.09 -2.03 6.15
C VAL A 330 10.67 -2.60 4.85
N ASP A 331 10.59 -1.84 3.75
CA ASP A 331 11.08 -2.24 2.41
C ASP A 331 12.55 -1.84 2.20
N LYS A 332 12.98 -0.74 2.83
CA LYS A 332 14.39 -0.33 2.86
C LYS A 332 14.76 0.20 4.22
N TRP A 333 15.94 -0.19 4.70
CA TRP A 333 16.50 0.30 5.94
C TRP A 333 18.03 0.44 5.81
N SER A 334 18.46 1.60 5.31
CA SER A 334 19.85 2.01 5.21
C SER A 334 20.03 3.44 5.72
N ASP A 335 21.28 3.91 5.77
CA ASP A 335 21.57 5.31 6.10
C ASP A 335 20.97 6.27 5.07
N ASP A 336 21.00 5.89 3.79
CA ASP A 336 20.48 6.68 2.67
C ASP A 336 18.95 6.63 2.53
N ALA A 337 18.32 5.51 2.90
CA ALA A 337 16.90 5.28 2.65
C ALA A 337 16.22 4.46 3.74
N LYS A 338 15.14 5.01 4.31
CA LYS A 338 14.25 4.33 5.25
C LYS A 338 12.84 4.38 4.68
N GLU A 339 12.44 3.32 3.99
CA GLU A 339 11.19 3.25 3.24
C GLU A 339 10.27 2.18 3.82
N LEU A 340 9.03 2.56 4.09
CA LEU A 340 8.00 1.67 4.61
C LEU A 340 6.84 1.60 3.62
N ILE A 341 6.41 0.38 3.29
CA ILE A 341 5.28 0.14 2.38
C ILE A 341 4.02 -0.13 3.20
N PHE A 342 2.94 0.58 2.90
CA PHE A 342 1.63 0.36 3.49
C PHE A 342 1.06 -1.02 3.11
N ILE A 343 0.66 -1.77 4.13
CA ILE A 343 -0.02 -3.06 4.03
C ILE A 343 -1.52 -2.80 4.19
N PRO A 344 -2.35 -3.09 3.18
CA PRO A 344 -3.80 -2.90 3.28
C PRO A 344 -4.42 -3.74 4.40
N ASP A 345 -5.47 -3.20 5.04
CA ASP A 345 -6.12 -3.86 6.18
C ASP A 345 -7.34 -4.72 5.79
N GLY A 346 -7.70 -4.72 4.51
CA GLY A 346 -8.85 -5.45 3.95
C GLY A 346 -10.18 -4.68 4.00
N ARG A 347 -10.18 -3.42 4.43
CA ARG A 347 -11.36 -2.56 4.35
C ARG A 347 -11.30 -1.68 3.10
N ASP A 348 -12.44 -1.45 2.47
CA ASP A 348 -12.61 -0.50 1.36
C ASP A 348 -12.59 0.96 1.87
N LYS A 349 -11.54 1.33 2.60
CA LYS A 349 -11.30 2.72 2.99
C LYS A 349 -10.50 3.40 1.89
N ILE A 350 -10.70 4.71 1.74
CA ILE A 350 -9.77 5.53 0.98
C ILE A 350 -8.43 5.46 1.72
N ASN A 351 -7.48 4.81 1.08
CA ASN A 351 -6.05 4.80 1.35
C ASN A 351 -5.57 6.15 1.94
N HIS A 352 -4.87 6.12 3.09
CA HIS A 352 -4.66 7.32 3.92
C HIS A 352 -3.83 8.40 3.19
N LEU A 353 -2.77 8.00 2.48
CA LEU A 353 -1.93 8.93 1.71
C LEU A 353 -2.61 9.33 0.39
N SER A 354 -3.38 8.44 -0.24
CA SER A 354 -4.13 8.80 -1.44
C SER A 354 -5.23 9.83 -1.14
N ALA A 355 -5.98 9.66 -0.04
CA ALA A 355 -6.94 10.62 0.47
C ALA A 355 -6.26 11.97 0.77
N LYS A 356 -5.12 11.93 1.47
CA LYS A 356 -4.34 13.12 1.81
C LYS A 356 -3.80 13.83 0.58
N ALA A 357 -3.32 13.11 -0.42
CA ALA A 357 -2.86 13.67 -1.68
C ALA A 357 -3.99 14.35 -2.47
N GLN A 358 -5.21 13.80 -2.43
CA GLN A 358 -6.39 14.44 -3.00
C GLN A 358 -6.76 15.72 -2.25
N PHE A 359 -6.75 15.70 -0.92
CA PHE A 359 -7.00 16.88 -0.09
C PHE A 359 -5.95 17.97 -0.27
N LEU A 360 -4.66 17.62 -0.36
CA LEU A 360 -3.57 18.59 -0.59
C LEU A 360 -3.74 19.36 -1.91
N LYS A 361 -4.37 18.77 -2.93
CA LYS A 361 -4.70 19.48 -4.18
C LYS A 361 -5.78 20.54 -4.00
N THR A 362 -6.60 20.44 -2.96
CA THR A 362 -7.66 21.42 -2.65
C THR A 362 -7.17 22.59 -1.81
N LEU A 363 -5.99 22.46 -1.17
CA LEU A 363 -5.40 23.57 -0.43
C LEU A 363 -4.93 24.68 -1.39
N PRO A 364 -5.07 25.96 -1.02
CA PRO A 364 -4.59 27.07 -1.83
C PRO A 364 -3.09 26.93 -2.04
N LYS A 365 -2.65 26.80 -3.31
CA LYS A 365 -1.22 26.79 -3.63
C LYS A 365 -0.62 28.14 -3.23
N LYS A 366 0.54 28.12 -2.57
CA LYS A 366 1.35 29.32 -2.38
C LYS A 366 1.61 29.91 -3.77
N MET A 367 1.09 31.11 -4.04
CA MET A 367 1.28 31.77 -5.33
C MET A 367 2.78 31.87 -5.61
N SER A 368 3.21 31.53 -6.83
CA SER A 368 4.61 31.73 -7.18
C SER A 368 4.92 33.24 -7.13
N ALA A 369 6.19 33.60 -6.92
CA ALA A 369 6.59 35.01 -6.98
C ALA A 369 6.22 35.67 -8.33
N ALA A 370 6.12 34.87 -9.40
CA ALA A 370 5.63 35.33 -10.70
C ALA A 370 4.12 35.59 -10.70
N ASP A 371 3.32 34.73 -10.06
CA ASP A 371 1.87 34.90 -9.92
C ASP A 371 1.53 36.10 -9.02
N GLU A 372 2.29 36.32 -7.94
CA GLU A 372 2.13 37.51 -7.08
C GLU A 372 2.45 38.79 -7.83
N LEU A 373 3.50 38.79 -8.65
CA LEU A 373 3.87 39.94 -9.47
C LEU A 373 2.82 40.21 -10.55
N ALA A 374 2.26 39.16 -11.16
CA ALA A 374 1.19 39.25 -12.15
C ALA A 374 -0.09 39.83 -11.52
N ALA A 375 -0.49 39.34 -10.34
CA ALA A 375 -1.64 39.85 -9.61
C ALA A 375 -1.49 41.33 -9.21
N LYS A 376 -0.30 41.72 -8.70
CA LYS A 376 0.00 43.13 -8.40
C LYS A 376 -0.04 44.03 -9.64
N ARG A 377 0.42 43.54 -10.81
CA ARG A 377 0.35 44.26 -12.08
C ARG A 377 -1.10 44.41 -12.56
N ALA A 378 -1.91 43.36 -12.45
CA ALA A 378 -3.32 43.38 -12.80
C ALA A 378 -4.13 44.36 -11.92
N GLU A 379 -3.87 44.36 -10.61
CA GLU A 379 -4.54 45.27 -9.68
C GLU A 379 -4.18 46.74 -9.96
N LYS A 380 -2.91 47.02 -10.30
CA LYS A 380 -2.46 48.36 -10.68
C LYS A 380 -3.07 48.82 -12.01
N ALA A 381 -3.25 47.91 -12.97
CA ALA A 381 -3.91 48.19 -14.23
C ALA A 381 -5.41 48.48 -14.03
N ALA A 382 -6.10 47.71 -13.20
CA ALA A 382 -7.51 47.91 -12.85
C ALA A 382 -7.73 49.27 -12.14
N LYS A 383 -6.87 49.64 -11.19
CA LYS A 383 -6.93 50.96 -10.54
C LYS A 383 -6.72 52.11 -11.54
N LYS A 384 -5.79 51.97 -12.49
CA LYS A 384 -5.58 52.97 -13.57
C LYS A 384 -6.78 53.08 -14.51
N ALA A 385 -7.43 51.97 -14.84
CA ALA A 385 -8.62 51.96 -15.68
C ALA A 385 -9.81 52.64 -14.97
N ALA A 386 -10.02 52.35 -13.68
CA ALA A 386 -11.06 52.98 -12.87
C ALA A 386 -10.83 54.49 -12.62
N GLN A 387 -9.58 54.94 -12.54
CA GLN A 387 -9.26 56.37 -12.48
C GLN A 387 -9.51 57.08 -13.82
N LYS A 388 -9.22 56.42 -14.95
CA LYS A 388 -9.52 56.96 -16.27
C LYS A 388 -11.02 57.04 -16.57
N SER A 389 -11.83 56.12 -16.06
CA SER A 389 -13.29 56.19 -16.21
C SER A 389 -13.90 57.28 -15.34
N LYS A 390 -13.35 57.56 -14.16
CA LYS A 390 -13.77 58.68 -13.29
C LYS A 390 -13.36 60.06 -13.78
N ALA A 391 -12.36 60.16 -14.67
CA ALA A 391 -11.92 61.43 -15.26
C ALA A 391 -12.61 61.76 -16.61
N LYS A 392 -13.50 60.89 -17.09
CA LYS A 392 -14.28 61.06 -18.33
C LYS A 392 -15.76 61.33 -18.10
N ASN A 393 -16.18 61.37 -16.84
CA ASN A 393 -17.42 62.00 -16.37
C ASN A 393 -17.03 63.28 -15.63
#